data_AF-A0A061PGJ9-F1
#
_entry.id   AF-A0A061PGJ9-F1
#
_cell.length_a   1.000
_cell.length_b   1.000
_cell.length_c   1.000
_cell.angle_alpha   90.00
_cell.angle_beta   90.00
_cell.angle_gamma   90.00
#
_symmetry.space_group_name_H-M   'P 1'
#
loop_
_entity.id
_entity.type
_entity.pdbx_description
1 polymer ?
#
loop_
_entity_poly.entity_id
_entity_poly.type
_entity_poly.pdbx_seq_one_letter_code
_entity_poly.pdbx_strand_id
1 'polypeptide(L)'
;MDDKERKYEDFESVESIDHDIIPEDLPEGPYGAPVDKPLGKTEPWEPGQHAKSAFIYENRELHAGRERKDPNAHDPHSKKRGDEAD
;
A
#
# COMPACT_ATOMS: atom_id res chain seq x y z
N MET A 1 7.02 -32.24 14.70
CA MET A 1 6.11 -31.12 14.99
C MET A 1 6.90 -29.89 14.59
N ASP A 2 6.72 -29.44 13.36
CA ASP A 2 7.39 -28.26 12.83
C ASP A 2 6.90 -27.03 13.61
N ASP A 3 7.75 -26.52 14.48
CA ASP A 3 7.58 -25.25 15.17
C ASP A 3 7.84 -24.14 14.13
N LYS A 4 6.87 -23.93 13.23
CA LYS A 4 6.82 -22.70 12.45
C LYS A 4 6.52 -21.59 13.46
N GLU A 5 7.53 -20.79 13.78
CA GLU A 5 7.42 -19.54 14.52
C GLU A 5 6.17 -18.80 14.06
N ARG A 6 5.11 -18.79 14.88
CA ARG A 6 3.93 -18.00 14.60
C ARG A 6 4.35 -16.56 14.81
N LYS A 7 4.64 -15.85 13.71
CA LYS A 7 4.83 -14.41 13.74
C LYS A 7 3.58 -13.80 14.37
N TYR A 8 3.81 -12.91 15.33
CA TYR A 8 2.74 -12.11 15.90
C TYR A 8 2.27 -11.14 14.82
N GLU A 9 0.98 -11.11 14.57
CA GLU A 9 0.29 -10.17 13.69
C GLU A 9 -0.74 -9.43 14.55
N ASP A 10 -0.79 -8.09 14.46
CA ASP A 10 -1.78 -7.31 15.20
C ASP A 10 -3.15 -7.34 14.49
N PHE A 11 -4.13 -6.61 15.02
CA PHE A 11 -5.41 -6.44 14.36
C PHE A 11 -5.26 -5.78 12.99
N GLU A 12 -6.07 -6.21 12.02
CA GLU A 12 -6.08 -5.70 10.64
C GLU A 12 -6.13 -4.17 10.55
N SER A 13 -6.86 -3.52 11.47
CA SER A 13 -6.94 -2.05 11.52
C SER A 13 -5.61 -1.40 11.91
N VAL A 14 -4.84 -2.00 12.81
CA VAL A 14 -3.53 -1.50 13.23
C VAL A 14 -2.54 -1.68 12.08
N GLU A 15 -2.49 -2.88 11.50
CA GLU A 15 -1.65 -3.20 10.35
C GLU A 15 -1.97 -2.29 9.14
N SER A 16 -3.25 -1.93 8.93
CA SER A 16 -3.63 -1.03 7.84
C SER A 16 -3.06 0.39 8.01
N ILE A 17 -2.98 0.89 9.24
CA ILE A 17 -2.43 2.23 9.52
C ILE A 17 -0.93 2.24 9.25
N ASP A 18 -0.24 1.13 9.53
CA ASP A 18 1.21 1.01 9.33
C ASP A 18 1.58 0.78 7.85
N HIS A 19 0.74 0.02 7.13
CA HIS A 19 0.97 -0.31 5.73
C HIS A 19 0.49 0.75 4.73
N ASP A 20 -0.52 1.56 5.07
CA ASP A 20 -1.10 2.59 4.19
C ASP A 20 -0.26 3.88 4.21
N ILE A 21 0.62 4.05 3.22
CA ILE A 21 1.42 5.27 3.10
C ILE A 21 0.65 6.33 2.30
N ILE A 22 0.37 7.46 2.95
CA ILE A 22 -0.28 8.61 2.32
C ILE A 22 0.78 9.45 1.58
N PRO A 23 0.62 9.70 0.27
CA PRO A 23 1.54 10.56 -0.46
C PRO A 23 1.46 12.01 0.03
N GLU A 24 2.59 12.69 0.06
CA GLU A 24 2.65 14.12 0.37
C GLU A 24 2.12 14.96 -0.80
N ASP A 25 1.43 16.06 -0.49
CA ASP A 25 0.91 16.98 -1.51
C ASP A 25 2.03 17.82 -2.17
N LEU A 26 3.12 18.07 -1.45
CA LEU A 26 4.26 18.89 -1.87
C LEU A 26 5.57 18.16 -1.57
N PRO A 27 5.94 17.12 -2.34
CA PRO A 27 7.17 16.36 -2.08
C PRO A 27 8.44 17.20 -2.24
N GLU A 28 8.38 18.29 -3.02
CA GLU A 28 9.41 19.31 -3.14
C GLU A 28 9.39 20.37 -2.03
N GLY A 29 8.41 20.34 -1.13
CA GLY A 29 8.25 21.30 -0.04
C GLY A 29 7.59 22.63 -0.45
N PRO A 30 7.65 23.66 0.42
CA PRO A 30 7.02 24.95 0.15
C PRO A 30 7.70 25.68 -1.02
N TYR A 31 6.95 26.57 -1.67
CA TYR A 31 7.48 27.36 -2.78
C TYR A 31 8.79 28.08 -2.40
N GLY A 32 9.85 27.84 -3.20
CA GLY A 32 11.18 28.38 -2.96
C GLY A 32 12.09 27.52 -2.08
N ALA A 33 11.64 26.35 -1.61
CA ALA A 33 12.50 25.41 -0.90
C ALA A 33 13.57 24.80 -1.84
N PRO A 34 14.84 24.74 -1.42
CA PRO A 34 15.91 24.13 -2.21
C PRO A 34 15.96 22.60 -2.00
N VAL A 35 14.81 21.92 -2.15
CA VAL A 35 14.70 20.47 -1.93
C VAL A 35 14.68 19.78 -3.29
N ASP A 36 15.75 19.04 -3.57
CA ASP A 36 15.85 18.15 -4.73
C ASP A 36 16.06 16.72 -4.20
N LYS A 37 14.94 16.02 -3.95
CA LYS A 37 14.91 14.66 -3.42
C LYS A 37 14.19 13.74 -4.43
N PRO A 38 14.58 12.47 -4.51
CA PRO A 38 13.86 11.51 -5.34
C PRO A 38 12.40 11.39 -4.85
N LEU A 39 11.47 11.29 -5.81
CA LEU A 39 10.06 11.06 -5.53
C LEU A 39 9.87 9.70 -4.85
N GLY A 40 9.10 9.66 -3.76
CA GLY A 40 8.75 8.44 -3.04
C GLY A 40 9.13 8.47 -1.56
N LYS A 41 9.21 7.28 -0.95
CA LYS A 41 9.59 7.12 0.47
C LYS A 41 11.11 7.33 0.61
N THR A 42 11.51 8.08 1.62
CA THR A 42 12.92 8.32 1.97
C THR A 42 13.54 7.11 2.66
N GLU A 43 12.74 6.36 3.40
CA GLU A 43 13.10 5.10 4.03
C GLU A 43 12.78 3.90 3.13
N PRO A 44 13.42 2.75 3.35
CA PRO A 44 13.04 1.51 2.66
C PRO A 44 11.56 1.16 2.87
N TRP A 45 10.99 0.46 1.89
CA TRP A 45 9.67 -0.13 1.99
C TRP A 45 9.72 -1.34 2.93
N GLU A 46 8.80 -1.38 3.88
CA GLU A 46 8.60 -2.55 4.73
C GLU A 46 7.63 -3.53 4.04
N PRO A 47 7.68 -4.82 4.39
CA PRO A 47 6.76 -5.82 3.83
C PRO A 47 5.30 -5.38 4.04
N GLY A 48 4.48 -5.43 2.98
CA GLY A 48 3.06 -5.07 3.06
C GLY A 48 2.74 -3.58 2.85
N GLN A 49 3.72 -2.68 3.04
CA GLN A 49 3.53 -1.25 2.80
C GLN A 49 3.20 -0.96 1.34
N HIS A 50 2.33 0.03 1.12
CA HIS A 50 1.94 0.48 -0.21
C HIS A 50 1.47 1.94 -0.18
N ALA A 51 1.62 2.63 -1.31
CA ALA A 51 1.09 3.98 -1.46
C ALA A 51 -0.43 3.95 -1.63
N LYS A 52 -1.15 4.71 -0.80
CA LYS A 52 -2.59 4.89 -0.89
C LYS A 52 -2.91 5.95 -1.94
N SER A 53 -3.64 5.56 -2.98
CA SER A 53 -4.13 6.48 -4.01
C SER A 53 -5.60 6.82 -3.75
N ALA A 54 -5.99 8.06 -4.04
CA ALA A 54 -7.36 8.55 -3.90
C ALA A 54 -8.38 7.79 -4.79
N PHE A 55 -7.92 7.00 -5.75
CA PHE A 55 -8.77 6.26 -6.67
C PHE A 55 -9.02 4.80 -6.25
N ILE A 56 -8.40 4.34 -5.16
CA ILE A 56 -8.50 2.96 -4.66
C ILE A 56 -9.59 2.89 -3.57
N TYR A 57 -10.11 1.68 -3.30
CA TYR A 57 -11.08 1.46 -2.24
C TYR A 57 -10.46 1.50 -0.84
N GLU A 58 -11.25 1.95 0.14
CA GLU A 58 -10.86 1.94 1.56
C GLU A 58 -10.68 0.52 2.09
N ASN A 59 -11.64 -0.38 1.86
CA ASN A 59 -11.52 -1.80 2.22
C ASN A 59 -11.08 -2.63 1.02
N ARG A 60 -9.76 -2.78 0.86
CA ARG A 60 -9.16 -3.43 -0.31
C ARG A 60 -9.46 -4.93 -0.36
N GLU A 61 -9.54 -5.60 0.78
CA GLU A 61 -9.81 -7.04 0.87
C GLU A 61 -11.22 -7.40 0.38
N LEU A 62 -12.23 -6.65 0.82
CA LEU A 62 -13.61 -6.84 0.39
C LEU A 62 -13.78 -6.66 -1.13
N HIS A 63 -12.95 -5.80 -1.72
CA HIS A 63 -12.99 -5.46 -3.13
C HIS A 63 -11.95 -6.23 -3.98
N ALA A 64 -11.15 -7.09 -3.36
CA ALA A 64 -10.18 -7.92 -4.07
C ALA A 64 -10.88 -8.90 -5.03
N GLY A 65 -10.35 -9.03 -6.25
CA GLY A 65 -10.91 -9.90 -7.28
C GLY A 65 -12.26 -9.46 -7.87
N ARG A 66 -12.73 -8.24 -7.53
CA ARG A 66 -13.91 -7.63 -8.14
C ARG A 66 -13.48 -6.53 -9.10
N GLU A 67 -13.49 -6.84 -10.39
CA GLU A 67 -13.18 -5.86 -11.42
C GLU A 67 -14.25 -4.77 -11.50
N ARG A 68 -13.81 -3.55 -11.81
CA ARG A 68 -14.71 -2.45 -12.13
C ARG A 68 -15.27 -2.69 -13.54
N LYS A 69 -16.55 -2.41 -13.76
CA LYS A 69 -17.21 -2.60 -15.07
C LYS A 69 -16.90 -1.49 -16.08
N ASP A 70 -15.82 -0.75 -15.87
CA ASP A 70 -15.38 0.31 -16.76
C ASP A 70 -14.16 -0.20 -17.56
N PRO A 71 -14.19 -0.09 -18.90
CA PRO A 71 -13.16 -0.66 -19.76
C PRO A 71 -11.78 -0.02 -19.61
N ASN A 72 -11.67 1.16 -19.00
CA ASN A 72 -10.41 1.85 -18.72
C ASN A 72 -10.16 1.98 -17.21
N ALA A 73 -10.82 1.16 -16.39
CA ALA A 73 -10.55 1.12 -14.97
C ALA A 73 -9.16 0.54 -14.69
N HIS A 74 -8.48 1.13 -13.71
CA HIS A 74 -7.33 0.47 -13.09
C HIS A 74 -7.82 -0.71 -12.24
N ASP A 75 -6.94 -1.71 -12.08
CA ASP A 75 -7.19 -2.83 -11.18
C ASP A 75 -7.34 -2.32 -9.74
N PRO A 76 -8.45 -2.62 -9.06
CA PRO A 76 -8.68 -2.13 -7.69
C PRO A 76 -7.70 -2.72 -6.66
N HIS A 77 -6.96 -3.79 -7.02
CA HIS A 77 -5.89 -4.35 -6.21
C HIS A 77 -4.79 -4.98 -7.08
N SER A 78 -3.52 -4.79 -6.71
CA SER A 78 -2.33 -5.29 -7.40
C SER A 78 -1.88 -6.72 -7.05
N LYS A 79 -2.55 -7.41 -6.12
CA LYS A 79 -2.19 -8.78 -5.71
C LYS A 79 -3.20 -9.73 -6.33
N LYS A 80 -2.77 -10.66 -7.18
CA LYS A 80 -3.64 -11.76 -7.60
C LYS A 80 -3.74 -12.73 -6.44
N ARG A 81 -4.91 -13.36 -6.25
CA ARG A 81 -5.06 -14.47 -5.31
C ARG A 81 -4.13 -15.60 -5.77
N GLY A 82 -2.98 -15.74 -5.11
CA GLY A 82 -1.89 -16.65 -5.52
C GLY A 82 -0.48 -16.07 -5.34
N ASP A 83 -0.35 -14.76 -5.15
CA ASP A 83 0.94 -14.12 -4.81
C ASP A 83 1.23 -14.22 -3.30
N GLU A 84 1.14 -15.43 -2.74
CA GLU A 84 1.92 -15.81 -1.55
C GLU A 84 3.28 -16.25 -2.06
N ALA A 85 4.24 -15.32 -2.10
CA ALA A 85 5.64 -15.65 -2.37
C ALA A 85 6.41 -15.60 -1.04
N ASP A 86 6.79 -16.79 -0.60
CA ASP A 86 8.14 -17.18 -0.13
C ASP A 86 8.93 -16.17 0.74
#